data_AF-A0A9E0HDA0-F1
#
_entry.id   AF-A0A9E0HDA0-F1
#
_cell.length_a   1.000
_cell.length_b   1.000
_cell.length_c   1.000
_cell.angle_alpha   90.00
_cell.angle_beta   90.00
_cell.angle_gamma   90.00
#
_symmetry.space_group_name_H-M   'P 1'
#
loop_
_entity.id
_entity.type
_entity.pdbx_description
1 polymer ?
#
loop_
_entity_poly.entity_id
_entity_poly.type
_entity_poly.pdbx_seq_one_letter_code
_entity_poly.pdbx_strand_id
1 'polypeptide(L)'
;MTGGLLTDGGGPVVRCALCPRPASGPCARCRRSVCADCCELVHGGAATFALCLACARSDRGLGRPWLGLLGWLLAIVAGALAVGVGLALLT
;
A
#
# COMPACT_ATOMS: atom_id res chain seq x y z
N MET A 1 43.16 -2.39 11.17
CA MET A 1 41.85 -2.62 10.53
C MET A 1 41.00 -1.40 10.80
N THR A 2 41.08 -0.40 9.93
CA THR A 2 40.35 0.86 10.05
C THR A 2 38.91 0.62 9.62
N GLY A 3 37.99 0.60 10.60
CA GLY A 3 36.56 0.52 10.35
C GLY A 3 36.09 1.80 9.67
N GLY A 4 35.87 1.73 8.36
CA GLY A 4 35.20 2.79 7.62
C GLY A 4 33.74 2.86 8.06
N LEU A 5 33.37 3.95 8.73
CA LEU A 5 31.97 4.30 8.90
C LEU A 5 31.38 4.54 7.51
N LEU A 6 30.46 3.67 7.08
CA LEU A 6 29.59 3.94 5.94
C LEU A 6 28.79 5.20 6.28
N THR A 7 29.23 6.36 5.78
CA THR A 7 28.35 7.52 5.67
C THR A 7 27.29 7.16 4.65
N ASP A 8 26.16 6.63 5.13
CA ASP A 8 24.98 6.40 4.32
C ASP A 8 24.70 7.69 3.55
N GLY A 9 24.78 7.58 2.22
CA GLY A 9 24.92 8.70 1.31
C GLY A 9 23.95 9.83 1.61
N GLY A 10 24.52 11.03 1.80
CA GLY A 10 23.81 12.31 1.82
C GLY A 10 23.13 12.58 0.49
N GLY A 11 22.10 11.81 0.17
CA GLY A 11 21.09 12.18 -0.81
C GLY A 11 20.34 13.42 -0.32
N PRO A 12 19.58 14.09 -1.20
CA PRO A 12 18.79 15.26 -0.82
C PRO A 12 17.97 14.91 0.42
N VAL A 13 18.08 15.73 1.48
CA VAL A 13 17.32 15.55 2.72
C VAL A 13 15.85 15.57 2.35
N VAL A 14 15.27 14.39 2.23
CA VAL A 14 13.89 14.25 1.77
C VAL A 14 13.04 14.86 2.86
N ARG A 15 12.28 15.90 2.51
CA ARG A 15 11.37 16.57 3.45
C ARG A 15 10.16 15.67 3.69
N CYS A 16 9.59 15.77 4.88
CA CYS A 16 8.30 15.19 5.15
C CYS A 16 7.24 15.82 4.24
N ALA A 17 6.35 14.99 3.67
CA ALA A 17 5.28 15.48 2.81
C ALA A 17 4.17 16.27 3.56
N LEU A 18 4.20 16.26 4.90
CA LEU A 18 3.18 16.89 5.77
C LEU A 18 3.73 18.08 6.58
N CYS A 19 5.05 18.16 6.78
CA CYS A 19 5.69 19.19 7.62
C CYS A 19 7.12 19.48 7.13
N PRO A 20 7.76 20.58 7.56
CA PRO A 20 9.10 20.94 7.07
C PRO A 20 10.25 20.11 7.66
N ARG A 21 9.98 19.13 8.53
CA ARG A 21 11.00 18.30 9.19
C ARG A 21 11.65 17.32 8.20
N PRO A 22 12.90 16.87 8.46
CA PRO A 22 13.52 15.80 7.68
C PRO A 22 12.68 14.51 7.78
N ALA A 23 12.47 13.84 6.66
CA ALA A 23 11.79 12.55 6.62
C ALA A 23 12.70 11.46 7.18
N SER A 24 12.10 10.54 7.93
CA SER A 24 12.78 9.36 8.48
C SER A 24 12.60 8.13 7.60
N GLY A 25 11.57 8.09 6.75
CA GLY A 25 11.37 7.00 5.80
C GLY A 25 10.04 7.07 5.03
N PRO A 26 9.78 6.10 4.13
CA PRO A 26 8.55 6.03 3.36
C PRO A 26 7.39 5.41 4.15
N CYS A 27 6.18 5.92 3.95
CA CYS A 27 4.94 5.32 4.45
C CYS A 27 4.66 3.97 3.78
N ALA A 28 4.33 2.94 4.55
CA ALA A 28 4.05 1.60 4.03
C ALA A 28 2.90 1.55 3.01
N ARG A 29 1.94 2.49 3.09
CA ARG A 29 0.74 2.51 2.25
C ARG A 29 0.89 3.31 0.95
N CYS A 30 1.30 4.57 1.06
CA CYS A 30 1.37 5.50 -0.08
C CYS A 30 2.79 5.75 -0.60
N ARG A 31 3.80 5.16 0.05
CA ARG A 31 5.24 5.32 -0.24
C ARG A 31 5.77 6.75 -0.21
N ARG A 32 5.00 7.74 0.28
CA ARG A 32 5.49 9.11 0.51
C ARG A 32 6.46 9.12 1.69
N SER A 33 7.49 9.96 1.61
CA SER A 33 8.44 10.24 2.70
C SER A 33 7.78 11.05 3.82
N VAL A 34 7.91 10.57 5.06
CA VAL A 34 7.32 11.19 6.24
C VAL A 34 8.30 11.16 7.41
N CYS A 35 8.20 12.14 8.31
CA CYS A 35 8.96 12.16 9.56
C CYS A 35 8.27 11.29 10.63
N ALA A 36 9.01 10.93 11.68
CA ALA A 36 8.50 10.10 12.78
C ALA A 36 7.25 10.67 13.45
N ASP A 37 7.15 12.00 13.59
CA ASP A 37 5.98 12.67 14.21
C ASP A 37 4.73 12.71 13.32
N CYS A 38 4.91 12.60 11.99
CA CYS A 38 3.80 12.59 11.03
C CYS A 38 3.42 11.16 10.62
N CYS A 39 3.94 10.17 11.34
CA CYS A 39 3.62 8.76 11.20
C CYS A 39 2.95 8.22 12.46
N GLU A 40 2.16 7.18 12.28
CA GLU A 40 1.53 6.40 13.34
C GLU A 40 1.86 4.93 13.09
N LEU A 41 2.13 4.20 14.17
CA LEU A 41 2.44 2.77 14.12
C LEU A 41 1.13 2.00 14.16
N VAL A 42 0.81 1.32 13.07
CA VAL A 42 -0.39 0.48 12.97
C VAL A 42 0.04 -0.98 13.05
N HIS A 43 -0.61 -1.73 13.93
CA HIS A 43 -0.42 -3.17 14.04
C HIS A 43 -1.34 -3.88 13.04
N GLY A 44 -0.75 -4.57 12.07
CA GLY A 44 -1.47 -5.47 11.16
C GLY A 44 -0.97 -6.90 11.35
N GLY A 45 -1.71 -7.70 12.10
CA GLY A 45 -1.32 -9.08 12.39
C GLY A 45 -0.04 -9.16 13.20
N ALA A 46 1.01 -9.81 12.64
CA ALA A 46 2.29 -10.06 13.32
C ALA A 46 3.36 -8.98 13.13
N ALA A 47 3.06 -7.92 12.37
CA ALA A 47 4.04 -6.88 12.06
C ALA A 47 3.49 -5.48 12.37
N THR A 48 4.41 -4.59 12.73
CA THR A 48 4.14 -3.18 13.01
C THR A 48 4.62 -2.35 11.83
N PHE A 49 3.73 -1.53 11.26
CA PHE A 49 4.02 -0.71 10.09
C PHE A 49 3.87 0.77 10.42
N ALA A 50 4.76 1.60 9.89
CA ALA A 50 4.62 3.05 9.95
C ALA A 50 3.71 3.55 8.81
N LEU A 51 2.55 4.12 9.15
CA LEU A 51 1.63 4.76 8.23
C LEU A 51 1.64 6.27 8.43
N CYS A 52 1.52 7.04 7.35
CA CYS A 52 1.36 8.48 7.42
C CYS A 52 0.04 8.86 8.13
N LEU A 53 -0.01 9.96 8.89
CA LEU A 53 -1.26 10.36 9.61
C LEU A 53 -2.47 10.57 8.69
N ALA A 54 -2.24 10.96 7.42
CA ALA A 54 -3.31 11.05 6.43
C ALA A 54 -3.79 9.66 5.98
N CYS A 55 -2.89 8.68 5.96
CA CYS A 55 -3.15 7.29 5.58
C CYS A 55 -3.85 6.53 6.72
N ALA A 56 -3.45 6.80 7.96
CA ALA A 56 -4.03 6.24 9.18
C ALA A 56 -5.47 6.74 9.37
N ARG A 57 -5.71 8.05 9.19
CA ARG A 57 -7.07 8.63 9.20
C ARG A 57 -7.93 8.27 7.98
N SER A 58 -7.31 7.75 6.92
CA SER A 58 -8.05 7.36 5.73
C SER A 58 -8.64 5.97 5.93
N ASP A 59 -9.86 5.94 6.49
CA ASP A 59 -10.82 4.83 6.45
C ASP A 59 -11.26 4.45 5.04
N ARG A 60 -10.61 4.98 3.99
CA ARG A 60 -10.74 4.42 2.65
C ARG A 60 -10.12 3.05 2.71
N GLY A 61 -10.89 2.05 3.11
CA GLY A 61 -10.49 0.67 3.18
C GLY A 61 -9.94 0.20 1.84
N LEU A 62 -9.55 -1.06 1.79
CA LEU A 62 -9.12 -1.77 0.59
C LEU A 62 -10.04 -1.63 -0.66
N GLY A 63 -11.14 -0.88 -0.63
CA GLY A 63 -12.13 -0.75 -1.69
C GLY A 63 -11.57 -0.43 -3.08
N ARG A 64 -10.54 0.41 -3.21
CA ARG A 64 -10.02 0.75 -4.55
C ARG A 64 -9.28 -0.42 -5.24
N PRO A 65 -8.36 -1.15 -4.58
CA PRO A 65 -7.84 -2.40 -5.13
C PRO A 65 -8.87 -3.55 -5.13
N TRP A 66 -9.85 -3.55 -4.22
CA TRP A 66 -10.90 -4.57 -4.18
C TRP A 66 -11.84 -4.53 -5.39
N LEU A 67 -12.11 -3.35 -5.94
CA LEU A 67 -12.94 -3.22 -7.15
C LEU A 67 -12.34 -3.98 -8.34
N GLY A 68 -11.00 -3.94 -8.49
CA GLY A 68 -10.31 -4.73 -9.52
C GLY A 68 -10.46 -6.24 -9.29
N LEU A 69 -10.29 -6.68 -8.03
CA LEU A 69 -10.45 -8.08 -7.64
C LEU A 69 -11.89 -8.58 -7.87
N LEU A 70 -12.89 -7.81 -7.43
CA LEU A 70 -14.31 -8.10 -7.63
C LEU A 70 -14.68 -8.13 -9.12
N GLY A 71 -14.17 -7.18 -9.90
CA GLY A 71 -14.39 -7.15 -11.35
C GLY A 71 -13.83 -8.39 -12.05
N TRP A 72 -12.60 -8.79 -11.69
CA TRP A 72 -11.99 -10.01 -12.22
C TRP A 72 -12.78 -11.27 -11.84
N LEU A 73 -13.22 -11.36 -10.59
CA LEU A 73 -14.05 -12.48 -10.11
C LEU A 73 -15.39 -12.56 -10.87
N LEU A 74 -16.08 -11.42 -11.04
CA LEU A 74 -17.32 -11.34 -11.80
C LEU A 74 -17.14 -11.75 -13.26
N ALA A 75 -16.01 -11.40 -13.88
CA ALA A 75 -15.71 -11.81 -15.25
C ALA A 75 -15.59 -13.34 -15.38
N ILE A 76 -14.93 -13.99 -14.42
CA ILE A 76 -14.82 -15.47 -14.40
C ILE A 76 -16.19 -16.11 -14.22
N VAL A 77 -16.97 -15.62 -13.25
CA VAL A 77 -18.32 -16.15 -12.97
C VAL A 77 -19.22 -15.99 -14.19
N ALA A 78 -19.20 -14.83 -14.86
CA ALA A 78 -19.96 -14.58 -16.07
C ALA A 78 -19.51 -15.49 -17.23
N GLY A 79 -18.21 -15.70 -17.40
CA GLY A 79 -17.67 -16.61 -18.41
C GLY A 79 -18.11 -18.06 -18.18
N ALA A 80 -18.02 -18.54 -16.94
CA ALA A 80 -18.46 -19.89 -16.57
C ALA A 80 -19.96 -20.08 -16.81
N LEU A 81 -20.79 -19.09 -16.43
CA LEU A 81 -22.23 -19.12 -16.69
C LEU A 81 -22.55 -19.11 -18.19
N ALA A 82 -21.87 -18.28 -18.99
CA ALA A 82 -22.08 -18.23 -20.43
C ALA A 82 -21.76 -19.57 -21.12
N VAL A 83 -20.66 -20.22 -20.72
CA VAL A 83 -20.29 -21.55 -21.22
C VAL A 83 -21.31 -22.60 -20.79
N GLY A 84 -21.73 -22.60 -19.52
CA GLY A 84 -22.73 -23.53 -18.99
C GLY A 84 -24.09 -23.39 -19.70
N VAL A 85 -24.57 -22.15 -19.89
CA VAL A 85 -25.80 -21.87 -20.64
C VAL A 85 -25.66 -22.27 -22.11
N GLY A 86 -24.53 -21.97 -22.75
CA GLY A 86 -24.27 -22.39 -24.12
C GLY A 86 -24.32 -23.91 -24.29
N LEU A 87 -23.69 -24.66 -23.37
CA LEU A 87 -23.75 -26.12 -23.35
C LEU A 87 -25.17 -26.63 -23.14
N ALA A 88 -25.91 -26.07 -22.18
CA ALA A 88 -27.28 -26.48 -21.88
C ALA A 88 -28.26 -26.22 -23.05
N LEU A 89 -27.99 -25.22 -23.88
CA LEU A 89 -28.78 -24.92 -25.08
C LEU A 89 -28.44 -25.84 -26.27
N LEU A 90 -27.27 -26.50 -26.24
CA LEU A 90 -26.79 -27.40 -27.29
C LEU A 90 -27.12 -28.88 -27.04
N THR A 91 -27.44 -29.24 -25.78
CA THR A 91 -27.88 -30.58 -25.37
C THR A 91 -29.39 -30.72 -25.37
#